data_AF-A0A3B9UFJ4-F1
#
_entry.id   AF-A0A3B9UFJ4-F1
#
_cell.length_a   1.000
_cell.length_b   1.000
_cell.length_c   1.000
_cell.angle_alpha   90.00
_cell.angle_beta   90.00
_cell.angle_gamma   90.00
#
_symmetry.space_group_name_H-M   'P 1'
#
loop_
_entity.id
_entity.type
_entity.pdbx_description
1 polymer ?
#
loop_
_entity_poly.entity_id
_entity_poly.type
_entity_poly.pdbx_seq_one_letter_code
_entity_poly.pdbx_strand_id
1 'polypeptide(L)'
;YERVLLGGLTCDSDDYYNSEQHSNAIFLPKLKADTPQYIGFFNTGAYQESIAGYGGIQHCLIPAPKHVVISRDANGDWNTRLFAKEQSYKSMLKILGY
;
A
#
# COMPACT_ATOMS: atom_id res chain seq x y z
N TYR A 1 6.20 19.63 -11.59
CA TYR A 1 5.53 18.36 -11.84
C TYR A 1 6.18 17.68 -13.02
N GLU A 2 6.20 16.35 -13.04
CA GLU A 2 6.70 15.54 -14.15
C GLU A 2 5.73 14.38 -14.40
N ARG A 3 5.67 13.93 -15.65
CA ARG A 3 4.89 12.75 -16.01
C ARG A 3 5.61 11.52 -15.48
N VAL A 4 4.89 10.68 -14.74
CA VAL A 4 5.44 9.45 -14.14
C VAL A 4 4.62 8.24 -14.56
N LEU A 5 5.26 7.08 -14.50
CA LEU A 5 4.61 5.78 -14.51
C LEU A 5 4.74 5.22 -13.09
N LEU A 6 3.61 4.85 -12.48
CA LEU A 6 3.59 4.23 -11.15
C LEU A 6 3.50 2.72 -11.30
N GLY A 7 4.55 2.02 -10.87
CA GLY A 7 4.58 0.57 -10.74
C GLY A 7 4.78 0.17 -9.27
N GLY A 8 4.36 -1.05 -8.93
CA GLY A 8 4.63 -1.63 -7.62
C GLY A 8 6.04 -2.20 -7.51
N LEU A 9 6.31 -2.84 -6.36
CA LEU A 9 7.64 -3.40 -6.03
C LEU A 9 7.78 -4.87 -6.41
N THR A 10 6.78 -5.45 -7.07
CA THR A 10 6.80 -6.85 -7.45
C THR A 10 7.75 -7.11 -8.62
N CYS A 11 8.05 -8.38 -8.87
CA CYS A 11 8.77 -8.79 -10.08
C CYS A 11 7.84 -8.98 -11.29
N ASP A 12 6.56 -8.63 -11.17
CA ASP A 12 5.56 -8.79 -12.21
C ASP A 12 5.57 -7.60 -13.17
N SER A 13 5.56 -7.86 -14.47
CA SER A 13 5.47 -6.81 -15.49
C SER A 13 4.10 -6.15 -15.54
N ASP A 14 3.08 -6.77 -14.95
CA ASP A 14 1.71 -6.25 -14.97
C ASP A 14 1.39 -5.35 -13.77
N ASP A 15 2.32 -5.20 -12.83
CA ASP A 15 2.19 -4.40 -11.59
C ASP A 15 2.36 -2.90 -11.84
N TYR A 16 1.49 -2.34 -12.68
CA TYR A 16 1.38 -0.92 -12.96
C TYR A 16 0.01 -0.38 -12.54
N TYR A 17 -0.01 0.82 -11.96
CA TYR A 17 -1.27 1.47 -11.56
C TYR A 17 -2.18 1.78 -12.75
N ASN A 18 -1.59 2.05 -13.92
CA ASN A 18 -2.33 2.25 -15.16
C ASN A 18 -1.72 1.36 -16.26
N SER A 19 -2.32 0.18 -16.47
CA SER A 19 -1.91 -0.77 -17.51
C SER A 19 -2.16 -0.24 -18.93
N GLU A 20 -3.16 0.63 -19.10
CA GLU A 20 -3.41 1.32 -20.37
C GLU A 20 -2.66 2.66 -20.43
N GLN A 21 -1.46 2.64 -21.01
CA GLN A 21 -0.59 3.83 -21.18
C GLN A 21 -1.28 5.02 -21.88
N HIS A 22 -2.36 4.79 -22.62
CA HIS A 22 -3.08 5.80 -23.38
C HIS A 22 -4.16 6.53 -22.58
N SER A 23 -4.61 5.99 -21.44
CA SER A 23 -5.89 6.42 -20.87
C SER A 23 -5.75 7.56 -19.85
N ASN A 24 -4.65 7.68 -19.10
CA ASN A 24 -4.41 8.81 -18.18
C ASN A 24 -2.92 8.97 -17.82
N ALA A 25 -2.36 10.15 -18.09
CA ALA A 25 -1.01 10.51 -17.64
C ALA A 25 -1.04 10.96 -16.18
N ILE A 26 -0.22 10.32 -15.33
CA ILE A 26 -0.05 10.69 -13.92
C ILE A 26 1.06 11.74 -13.83
N PHE A 27 0.79 12.84 -13.13
CA PHE A 27 1.76 13.89 -12.88
C PHE A 27 2.02 14.03 -11.38
N LEU A 28 3.27 13.89 -10.96
CA LEU A 28 3.69 14.05 -9.56
C LEU A 28 4.67 15.22 -9.41
N PRO A 29 4.81 15.80 -8.20
CA PRO A 29 5.90 16.71 -7.91
C PRO A 29 7.25 16.03 -8.15
N LYS A 30 8.24 16.80 -8.61
CA LYS A 30 9.58 16.25 -8.86
C LYS A 30 10.15 15.68 -7.58
N LEU A 31 10.69 14.47 -7.65
CA LEU A 31 11.30 13.82 -6.49
C LEU A 31 12.53 14.64 -6.06
N LYS A 32 12.65 14.90 -4.76
CA LYS A 32 13.84 15.53 -4.18
C LYS A 32 14.54 14.50 -3.30
N ALA A 33 15.85 14.35 -3.46
CA ALA A 33 16.63 13.34 -2.75
C ALA A 33 16.63 13.50 -1.22
N ASP A 34 16.35 14.70 -0.73
CA ASP A 34 16.34 15.07 0.69
C ASP A 34 14.97 14.97 1.36
N THR A 35 13.89 14.77 0.59
CA THR A 35 12.52 14.87 1.09
C THR A 35 11.70 13.64 0.69
N PRO A 36 11.15 12.87 1.64
CA PRO A 36 10.29 11.74 1.31
C PRO A 36 9.00 12.23 0.66
N GLN A 37 8.61 11.59 -0.43
CA GLN A 37 7.32 11.82 -1.08
C GLN A 37 6.36 10.69 -0.70
N TYR A 38 5.21 11.05 -0.13
CA TYR A 38 4.15 10.10 0.22
C TYR A 38 3.04 10.13 -0.83
N ILE A 39 2.57 8.95 -1.23
CA ILE A 39 1.45 8.76 -2.15
C ILE A 39 0.30 8.15 -1.37
N GLY A 40 -0.89 8.74 -1.50
CA GLY A 40 -2.12 8.24 -0.89
C GLY A 40 -3.02 7.61 -1.96
N PHE A 41 -3.43 6.37 -1.73
CA PHE A 41 -4.49 5.73 -2.49
C PHE A 41 -5.78 5.82 -1.68
N PHE A 42 -6.83 6.35 -2.32
CA PHE A 42 -8.14 6.55 -1.68
C PHE A 42 -9.16 5.61 -2.30
N ASN A 43 -10.32 5.48 -1.64
CA ASN A 43 -11.42 4.62 -2.10
C ASN A 43 -11.07 3.12 -2.13
N THR A 44 -10.09 2.70 -1.32
CA THR A 44 -9.61 1.32 -1.17
C THR A 44 -10.20 0.61 0.05
N GLY A 45 -11.36 1.06 0.53
CA GLY A 45 -11.96 0.56 1.78
C GLY A 45 -12.78 -0.73 1.64
N ALA A 46 -13.04 -1.21 0.43
CA ALA A 46 -13.96 -2.32 0.19
C ALA A 46 -13.37 -3.32 -0.82
N TYR A 47 -13.31 -4.59 -0.42
CA TYR A 47 -12.77 -5.74 -1.16
C TYR A 47 -11.24 -5.85 -1.28
N GLN A 48 -10.47 -4.76 -1.25
CA GLN A 48 -9.01 -4.83 -1.49
C GLN A 48 -8.31 -5.82 -0.55
N GLU A 49 -8.54 -5.67 0.76
CA GLU A 49 -7.96 -6.55 1.79
C GLU A 49 -8.47 -8.00 1.69
N SER A 50 -9.75 -8.18 1.37
CA SER A 50 -10.36 -9.50 1.26
C SER A 50 -9.84 -10.28 0.05
N ILE A 51 -9.70 -9.60 -1.10
CA ILE A 51 -9.22 -10.20 -2.34
C ILE A 51 -7.71 -10.44 -2.28
N ALA A 52 -6.94 -9.50 -1.71
CA ALA A 52 -5.51 -9.66 -1.51
C ALA A 52 -5.18 -10.80 -0.53
N GLY A 53 -6.13 -11.24 0.30
CA GLY A 53 -5.91 -12.27 1.30
C GLY A 53 -5.23 -11.71 2.54
N TYR A 54 -5.94 -10.90 3.31
CA TYR A 54 -5.47 -10.32 4.57
C TYR A 54 -4.83 -11.36 5.50
N GLY A 55 -3.57 -11.13 5.88
CA GLY A 55 -2.79 -12.05 6.71
C GLY A 55 -2.29 -13.31 6.00
N GLY A 56 -2.57 -13.45 4.69
CA GLY A 56 -2.10 -14.52 3.82
C GLY A 56 -0.73 -14.25 3.20
N ILE A 57 -0.50 -14.78 2.00
CA ILE A 57 0.75 -14.57 1.25
C ILE A 57 0.49 -13.63 0.09
N GLN A 58 1.30 -12.59 -0.02
CA GLN A 58 1.27 -11.66 -1.15
C GLN A 58 2.30 -12.06 -2.22
N HIS A 59 2.10 -11.55 -3.43
CA HIS A 59 3.06 -11.72 -4.52
C HIS A 59 4.47 -11.24 -4.09
N CYS A 60 5.52 -11.96 -4.50
CA CYS A 60 6.90 -11.73 -4.05
C CYS A 60 7.13 -11.76 -2.52
N LEU A 61 6.21 -12.33 -1.72
CA LEU A 61 6.28 -12.28 -0.25
C LEU A 61 6.39 -10.86 0.31
N ILE A 62 5.78 -9.89 -0.39
CA ILE A 62 5.72 -8.50 0.11
C ILE A 62 4.86 -8.49 1.39
N PRO A 63 5.37 -7.98 2.52
CA PRO A 63 4.61 -7.93 3.76
C PRO A 63 3.32 -7.13 3.64
N ALA A 64 2.22 -7.65 4.20
CA ALA A 64 1.02 -6.84 4.40
C ALA A 64 1.35 -5.64 5.33
N PRO A 65 0.86 -4.43 5.00
CA PRO A 65 1.21 -3.22 5.72
C PRO A 65 0.59 -3.17 7.13
N LYS A 66 1.11 -2.27 7.96
CA LYS A 66 0.47 -1.93 9.24
C LYS A 66 -0.88 -1.26 9.02
N HIS A 67 -1.88 -1.62 9.82
CA HIS A 67 -3.19 -0.95 9.81
C HIS A 67 -3.32 -0.06 11.04
N VAL A 68 -3.62 1.22 10.82
CA VAL A 68 -3.82 2.21 11.87
C VAL A 68 -5.25 2.73 11.78
N VAL A 69 -5.98 2.66 12.88
CA VAL A 69 -7.29 3.29 13.01
C VAL A 69 -7.08 4.68 13.58
N ILE A 70 -7.51 5.67 12.82
CA ILE A 70 -7.50 7.08 13.20
C ILE A 70 -8.95 7.44 13.52
N SER A 71 -9.17 7.99 14.70
CA SER A 71 -10.47 8.44 15.17
C SER A 71 -10.36 9.87 15.67
N ARG A 72 -11.46 10.61 15.59
CA ARG A 72 -11.56 11.96 16.10
C ARG A 72 -12.64 11.99 17.15
N ASP A 73 -12.33 12.52 18.33
CA ASP A 73 -13.30 12.59 19.42
C ASP A 73 -14.24 13.81 19.30
N ALA A 74 -15.15 13.94 20.27
CA ALA A 74 -16.11 15.04 20.32
C ALA A 74 -15.47 16.41 20.57
N ASN A 75 -14.27 16.45 21.18
CA ASN A 75 -13.52 17.67 21.43
C ASN A 75 -12.66 18.06 20.21
N GLY A 76 -12.56 17.18 19.22
CA GLY A 76 -11.83 17.37 17.99
C GLY A 76 -10.40 16.81 18.02
N ASP A 77 -10.01 16.14 19.11
CA ASP A 77 -8.67 15.56 19.28
C ASP A 77 -8.53 14.25 18.49
N TRP A 78 -7.34 14.07 17.93
CA TRP A 78 -6.99 12.90 17.13
C TRP A 78 -6.47 11.76 17.99
N ASN A 79 -7.11 10.61 17.89
CA ASN A 79 -6.71 9.38 18.56
C ASN A 79 -6.30 8.35 17.52
N THR A 80 -5.10 7.78 17.68
CA THR A 80 -4.58 6.75 16.77
C THR A 80 -4.36 5.44 17.52
N ARG A 81 -4.76 4.33 16.90
CA ARG A 81 -4.55 2.99 17.45
C ARG A 81 -4.04 2.05 16.38
N LEU A 82 -3.02 1.28 16.70
CA LEU A 82 -2.53 0.22 15.84
C LEU A 82 -3.54 -0.94 15.84
N PHE A 83 -4.17 -1.20 14.70
CA PHE A 83 -5.10 -2.30 14.51
C PHE A 83 -4.37 -3.60 14.16
N ALA A 84 -3.40 -3.52 13.25
CA ALA A 84 -2.57 -4.63 12.86
C ALA A 84 -1.12 -4.20 12.66
N LYS A 85 -0.19 -5.05 13.09
CA LYS A 85 1.24 -4.89 12.81
C LYS A 85 1.52 -5.28 11.37
N GLU A 86 2.59 -4.73 10.82
CA GLU A 86 3.15 -5.20 9.56
C GLU A 86 3.46 -6.70 9.65
N GLN A 87 3.17 -7.43 8.57
CA GLN A 87 3.34 -8.86 8.53
C GLN A 87 4.82 -9.25 8.63
N SER A 88 5.14 -10.18 9.51
CA SER A 88 6.53 -10.65 9.62
C SER A 88 6.85 -11.72 8.56
N TYR A 89 8.11 -11.78 8.14
CA TYR A 89 8.58 -12.89 7.30
C TYR A 89 8.37 -14.26 7.97
N LYS A 90 8.47 -14.34 9.30
CA LYS A 90 8.21 -15.58 10.06
C LYS A 90 6.76 -16.06 9.91
N SER A 91 5.79 -15.13 9.98
CA SER A 91 4.38 -15.48 9.76
C SER A 91 4.13 -15.96 8.34
N MET A 92 4.80 -15.38 7.34
CA MET A 92 4.68 -15.83 5.95
C MET A 92 5.27 -17.22 5.75
N LEU A 93 6.49 -17.46 6.24
CA LEU A 93 7.14 -18.77 6.16
C LEU A 93 6.33 -19.87 6.85
N LYS A 94 5.73 -19.56 8.01
CA LYS A 94 4.84 -20.50 8.71
C LYS A 94 3.61 -20.91 7.87
N ILE A 95 3.03 -19.98 7.11
CA ILE A 95 1.89 -20.28 6.22
C ILE A 95 2.32 -21.22 5.09
N LEU A 96 3.55 -21.07 4.61
CA LEU A 96 4.15 -21.93 3.60
C LEU A 96 4.64 -23.29 4.14
N GLY A 97 4.52 -23.53 5.46
CA GLY A 97 4.91 -24.80 6.10
C GLY A 97 6.39 -24.89 6.51
N TYR A 98 7.11 -23.77 6.57
CA TYR A 98 8.47 -23.68 7.10
C TYR A 98 8.50 -23.38 8.61
#